data_AF-A0AAV1ESL8-F1
#
_entry.id   AF-A0AAV1ESL8-F1
#
_cell.length_a   1.000
_cell.length_b   1.000
_cell.length_c   1.000
_cell.angle_alpha   90.00
_cell.angle_beta   90.00
_cell.angle_gamma   90.00
#
_symmetry.space_group_name_H-M   'P 1'
#
loop_
_entity.id
_entity.type
_entity.pdbx_description
1 polymer ?
#
loop_
_entity_poly.entity_id
_entity_poly.type
_entity_poly.pdbx_seq_one_letter_code
_entity_poly.pdbx_strand_id
1 'polypeptide(L)'
;MAPPSEAIVEWQTSQIIKYLLADDDEIEERRSHDDMIEADGPGDDFDPVIIADKLRSVGDALSEDYRFKAAMTELKKAAAQEAAEAAFSCGVEALCQSQVAQKAEVSPEMQLIRASVAFGLYIKKSSPDLRNKVQSTMIAFLNRRVGTWVTQQGGWDKVKV
;
A
#
# COMPACT_ATOMS: atom_id res chain seq x y z
N MET A 1 -11.05 23.80 -3.08
CA MET A 1 -9.85 23.25 -3.76
C MET A 1 -10.32 22.37 -4.91
N ALA A 2 -9.70 22.47 -6.08
CA ALA A 2 -9.93 21.49 -7.14
C ALA A 2 -9.37 20.13 -6.70
N PRO A 3 -9.98 18.99 -7.11
CA PRO A 3 -9.40 17.68 -6.85
C PRO A 3 -8.01 17.59 -7.50
N PRO A 4 -7.05 16.87 -6.90
CA PRO A 4 -5.72 16.68 -7.47
C PRO A 4 -5.84 15.96 -8.82
N SER A 5 -4.92 16.24 -9.74
CA SER A 5 -4.88 15.52 -11.01
C SER A 5 -4.50 14.05 -10.80
N GLU A 6 -4.89 13.17 -11.72
CA GLU A 6 -4.52 11.75 -11.66
C GLU A 6 -3.00 11.56 -11.59
N ALA A 7 -2.23 12.39 -12.31
CA ALA A 7 -0.76 12.37 -12.25
C ALA A 7 -0.21 12.69 -10.84
N ILE A 8 -0.87 13.59 -10.09
CA ILE A 8 -0.51 13.87 -8.70
C ILE A 8 -0.79 12.65 -7.83
N VAL A 9 -1.97 12.03 -7.98
CA VAL A 9 -2.35 10.84 -7.20
C VAL A 9 -1.42 9.67 -7.51
N GLU A 10 -1.05 9.44 -8.78
CA GLU A 10 -0.09 8.41 -9.16
C GLU A 10 1.28 8.62 -8.52
N TRP A 11 1.76 9.86 -8.51
CA TRP A 11 3.01 10.23 -7.86
C TRP A 11 2.92 10.01 -6.33
N GLN A 12 1.84 10.45 -5.70
CA GLN A 12 1.58 10.24 -4.27
C GLN A 12 1.57 8.75 -3.91
N THR A 13 0.85 7.92 -4.68
CA THR A 13 0.83 6.46 -4.50
C THR A 13 2.24 5.89 -4.58
N SER A 14 3.04 6.31 -5.57
CA SER A 14 4.41 5.85 -5.72
C SER A 14 5.27 6.16 -4.48
N GLN A 15 5.20 7.40 -3.98
CA GLN A 15 5.96 7.80 -2.79
C GLN A 15 5.52 7.01 -1.54
N ILE A 16 4.21 6.89 -1.31
CA ILE A 16 3.68 6.16 -0.16
C ILE A 16 4.16 4.71 -0.16
N ILE A 17 4.05 4.00 -1.30
CA ILE A 17 4.44 2.60 -1.39
C ILE A 17 5.96 2.43 -1.26
N LYS A 18 6.73 3.37 -1.79
CA LYS A 18 8.18 3.42 -1.62
C LYS A 18 8.56 3.51 -0.13
N TYR A 19 7.94 4.41 0.63
CA TYR A 19 8.19 4.55 2.08
C TYR A 19 7.60 3.42 2.92
N LEU A 20 6.49 2.82 2.48
CA LEU A 20 5.86 1.68 3.13
C LEU A 20 6.79 0.46 3.10
N LEU A 21 7.44 0.21 1.96
CA LEU A 21 8.28 -0.96 1.71
C LEU A 21 9.78 -0.74 1.94
N ALA A 22 10.24 0.52 2.04
CA ALA A 22 11.63 0.87 2.35
C ALA A 22 12.09 0.26 3.67
N ASP A 23 13.36 -0.15 3.74
CA ASP A 23 13.99 -0.54 5.01
C ASP A 23 14.29 0.69 5.87
N ASP A 24 14.46 0.47 7.18
CA ASP A 24 14.67 1.57 8.13
C ASP A 24 15.91 2.42 7.75
N ASP A 25 16.97 1.77 7.25
CA ASP A 25 18.16 2.45 6.75
C ASP A 25 17.87 3.34 5.52
N GLU A 26 16.97 2.92 4.62
CA GLU A 26 16.55 3.70 3.44
C GLU A 26 15.64 4.89 3.82
N ILE A 27 14.94 4.79 4.96
CA ILE A 27 14.09 5.87 5.50
C ILE A 27 14.98 6.92 6.18
N GLU A 28 15.97 6.50 6.96
CA GLU A 28 16.91 7.40 7.64
C GLU A 28 17.83 8.14 6.65
N GLU A 29 18.31 7.47 5.61
CA GLU A 29 19.11 8.10 4.54
C GLU A 29 18.30 9.14 3.74
N ARG A 30 16.98 8.94 3.61
CA ARG A 30 16.08 9.90 2.95
C ARG A 30 15.63 11.03 3.85
N ARG A 31 15.35 10.78 5.13
CA ARG A 31 15.09 11.85 6.10
C ARG A 31 16.28 12.81 6.22
N SER A 32 17.49 12.25 6.20
CA SER A 32 18.73 13.05 6.20
C SER A 32 19.00 13.78 4.88
N HIS A 33 18.44 13.33 3.75
CA HIS A 33 18.51 14.02 2.45
C HIS A 33 17.37 15.04 2.22
N ASP A 34 16.15 14.78 2.70
CA ASP A 34 15.00 15.68 2.54
C ASP A 34 15.14 16.95 3.41
N ASP A 35 15.88 16.89 4.53
CA ASP A 35 16.30 18.09 5.29
C ASP A 35 17.17 19.05 4.45
N MET A 36 17.68 18.62 3.29
CA MET A 36 18.49 19.45 2.38
C MET A 36 17.79 19.78 1.04
N ILE A 37 16.61 19.23 0.74
CA ILE A 37 15.91 19.47 -0.52
C ILE A 37 14.44 19.82 -0.24
N GLU A 38 14.13 21.12 -0.19
CA GLU A 38 12.77 21.62 -0.41
C GLU A 38 12.32 21.16 -1.80
N ALA A 39 11.62 20.02 -1.86
CA ALA A 39 10.91 19.62 -3.05
C ALA A 39 9.62 20.44 -3.11
N ASP A 40 9.55 21.39 -4.06
CA ASP A 40 8.33 22.13 -4.45
C ASP A 40 7.26 21.19 -5.05
N GLY A 41 6.83 20.19 -4.27
CA GLY A 41 5.70 19.33 -4.58
C GLY A 41 4.39 20.09 -4.39
N PRO A 42 3.35 19.84 -5.22
CA PRO A 42 2.08 20.52 -5.09
C PRO A 42 1.34 20.03 -3.85
N GLY A 43 1.54 20.71 -2.72
CA GLY A 43 0.75 20.57 -1.50
C GLY A 43 1.60 20.54 -0.25
N ASP A 44 1.69 21.68 0.43
CA ASP A 44 2.35 21.94 1.74
C ASP A 44 1.87 21.02 2.90
N ASP A 45 0.89 20.13 2.64
CA ASP A 45 0.25 19.24 3.63
C ASP A 45 0.44 17.73 3.33
N PHE A 46 1.08 17.34 2.21
CA PHE A 46 1.24 15.92 1.85
C PHE A 46 2.59 15.36 2.33
N ASP A 47 2.55 14.55 3.39
CA ASP A 47 3.70 13.78 3.87
C ASP A 47 3.50 12.27 3.57
N PRO A 48 4.26 11.69 2.61
CA PRO A 48 4.14 10.29 2.26
C PRO A 48 4.62 9.35 3.37
N VAL A 49 5.51 9.80 4.26
CA VAL A 49 6.01 9.02 5.40
C VAL A 49 4.91 8.84 6.43
N ILE A 50 4.17 9.91 6.77
CA ILE A 50 3.05 9.85 7.72
C ILE A 50 1.95 8.89 7.20
N ILE A 51 1.63 8.97 5.91
CA ILE A 51 0.61 8.09 5.32
C ILE A 51 1.09 6.65 5.26
N ALA A 52 2.34 6.41 4.86
CA ALA A 52 2.95 5.09 4.87
C ALA A 52 2.96 4.49 6.30
N ASP A 53 3.21 5.28 7.34
CA ASP A 53 3.23 4.80 8.72
C ASP A 53 1.83 4.44 9.26
N LYS A 54 0.81 5.24 8.90
CA LYS A 54 -0.59 4.89 9.18
C LYS A 54 -0.97 3.57 8.49
N LEU A 55 -0.61 3.42 7.22
CA LEU A 55 -0.85 2.19 6.47
C LEU A 55 -0.08 1.00 7.07
N ARG A 56 1.15 1.21 7.53
CA ARG A 56 1.95 0.20 8.24
C ARG A 56 1.24 -0.30 9.48
N SER A 57 0.73 0.60 10.32
CA SER A 57 -0.05 0.26 11.52
C SER A 57 -1.28 -0.59 11.18
N VAL A 58 -1.98 -0.25 10.09
CA VAL A 58 -3.13 -1.04 9.63
C VAL A 58 -2.71 -2.43 9.15
N GLY A 59 -1.64 -2.50 8.36
CA GLY A 59 -1.12 -3.76 7.85
C GLY A 59 -0.56 -4.68 8.96
N ASP A 60 0.10 -4.12 9.96
CA ASP A 60 0.60 -4.87 11.11
C ASP A 60 -0.55 -5.43 11.96
N ALA A 61 -1.57 -4.62 12.25
CA ALA A 61 -2.78 -5.08 12.94
C ALA A 61 -3.49 -6.23 12.19
N LEU A 62 -3.52 -6.17 10.85
CA LEU A 62 -4.04 -7.26 10.02
C LEU A 62 -3.12 -8.48 10.04
N SER A 63 -1.80 -8.28 10.07
CA SER A 63 -0.81 -9.36 10.07
C SER A 63 -0.84 -10.21 11.34
N GLU A 64 -1.34 -9.65 12.45
CA GLU A 64 -1.53 -10.38 13.71
C GLU A 64 -2.76 -11.30 13.69
N ASP A 65 -3.73 -11.05 12.80
CA ASP A 65 -4.94 -11.86 12.68
C ASP A 65 -4.62 -13.28 12.16
N TYR A 66 -5.07 -14.30 12.90
CA TYR A 66 -4.84 -15.70 12.54
C TYR A 66 -5.45 -16.07 11.18
N ARG A 67 -6.56 -15.44 10.78
CA ARG A 67 -7.24 -15.64 9.50
C ARG A 67 -6.43 -15.04 8.36
N PHE A 68 -5.81 -13.89 8.60
CA PHE A 68 -4.87 -13.29 7.67
C PHE A 68 -3.66 -14.20 7.45
N LYS A 69 -3.04 -14.71 8.53
CA LYS A 69 -1.92 -15.66 8.42
C LYS A 69 -2.29 -16.94 7.67
N ALA A 70 -3.49 -17.48 7.90
CA ALA A 70 -4.00 -18.64 7.18
C ALA A 70 -4.18 -18.34 5.68
N ALA A 71 -4.81 -17.21 5.34
CA ALA A 71 -4.97 -16.74 3.96
C ALA A 71 -3.60 -16.56 3.26
N MET A 72 -2.62 -15.99 3.96
CA MET A 72 -1.25 -15.83 3.43
C MET A 72 -0.51 -17.15 3.24
N THR A 73 -0.77 -18.14 4.06
CA THR A 73 -0.18 -19.47 3.92
C THR A 73 -0.71 -20.17 2.67
N GLU A 74 -2.03 -20.13 2.45
CA GLU A 74 -2.65 -20.71 1.26
C GLU A 74 -2.25 -19.95 -0.01
N LEU A 75 -2.17 -18.63 0.08
CA LEU A 75 -1.67 -17.80 -1.00
C LEU A 75 -0.22 -18.10 -1.36
N LYS A 76 0.67 -18.30 -0.38
CA LYS A 76 2.06 -18.69 -0.64
C LYS A 76 2.17 -20.02 -1.37
N LYS A 77 1.27 -20.97 -1.07
CA LYS A 77 1.19 -22.25 -1.79
C LYS A 77 0.73 -22.05 -3.24
N ALA A 78 -0.30 -21.24 -3.46
CA ALA A 78 -0.79 -20.90 -4.80
C ALA A 78 0.25 -20.11 -5.62
N ALA A 79 0.93 -19.16 -4.99
CA ALA A 79 1.96 -18.32 -5.60
C ALA A 79 3.20 -19.12 -6.04
N ALA A 80 3.53 -20.21 -5.35
CA ALA A 80 4.59 -21.11 -5.79
C ALA A 80 4.27 -21.81 -7.12
N GLN A 81 3.00 -21.78 -7.57
CA GLN A 81 2.52 -22.39 -8.81
C GLN A 81 2.24 -21.38 -9.94
N GLU A 82 2.21 -20.07 -9.66
CA GLU A 82 1.86 -19.02 -10.63
C GLU A 82 2.87 -17.85 -10.64
N ALA A 83 2.86 -17.04 -11.71
CA ALA A 83 3.69 -15.84 -11.79
C ALA A 83 3.28 -14.83 -10.68
N ALA A 84 4.26 -14.22 -10.01
CA ALA A 84 4.08 -13.38 -8.82
C ALA A 84 3.00 -12.28 -8.90
N GLU A 85 2.66 -11.80 -10.10
CA GLU A 85 1.62 -10.78 -10.31
C GLU A 85 0.19 -11.35 -10.21
N ALA A 86 -0.03 -12.56 -10.72
CA ALA A 86 -1.30 -13.28 -10.58
C ALA A 86 -1.51 -13.64 -9.11
N ALA A 87 -0.47 -14.16 -8.46
CA ALA A 87 -0.48 -14.43 -7.03
C ALA A 87 -0.77 -13.18 -6.19
N PHE A 88 -0.17 -12.03 -6.52
CA PHE A 88 -0.47 -10.77 -5.84
C PHE A 88 -1.95 -10.40 -5.96
N SER A 89 -2.49 -10.43 -7.18
CA SER A 89 -3.88 -10.05 -7.45
C SER A 89 -4.87 -10.99 -6.74
N CYS A 90 -4.69 -12.30 -6.88
CA CYS A 90 -5.50 -13.30 -6.19
C CYS A 90 -5.42 -13.17 -4.67
N GLY A 91 -4.24 -12.81 -4.15
CA GLY A 91 -4.03 -12.59 -2.72
C GLY A 91 -4.81 -11.40 -2.16
N VAL A 92 -4.74 -10.27 -2.86
CA VAL A 92 -5.51 -9.07 -2.49
C VAL A 92 -7.01 -9.35 -2.58
N GLU A 93 -7.47 -10.04 -3.62
CA GLU A 93 -8.89 -10.40 -3.77
C GLU A 93 -9.37 -11.36 -2.67
N ALA A 94 -8.59 -12.39 -2.34
CA ALA A 94 -8.90 -13.31 -1.24
C ALA A 94 -8.95 -12.58 0.11
N LEU A 95 -8.07 -11.61 0.34
CA LEU A 95 -8.07 -10.77 1.53
C LEU A 95 -9.30 -9.88 1.62
N CYS A 96 -9.71 -9.24 0.52
CA CYS A 96 -10.94 -8.47 0.45
C CYS A 96 -12.19 -9.34 0.72
N GLN A 97 -12.19 -10.59 0.24
CA GLN A 97 -13.28 -11.53 0.52
C GLN A 97 -13.25 -12.09 1.94
N SER A 98 -12.11 -12.04 2.63
CA SER A 98 -12.02 -12.48 4.02
C SER A 98 -12.75 -11.52 4.97
N GLN A 99 -13.39 -12.05 6.01
CA GLN A 99 -14.13 -11.25 7.00
C GLN A 99 -13.27 -10.21 7.74
N VAL A 100 -11.93 -10.31 7.66
CA VAL A 100 -10.99 -9.36 8.27
C VAL A 100 -11.04 -8.00 7.55
N ALA A 101 -11.25 -7.98 6.24
CA ALA A 101 -11.40 -6.77 5.45
C ALA A 101 -12.85 -6.24 5.46
N GLN A 102 -13.86 -7.12 5.63
CA GLN A 102 -15.29 -6.79 5.59
C GLN A 102 -15.82 -6.12 6.87
N LYS A 103 -15.15 -5.09 7.38
CA LYS A 103 -15.83 -4.15 8.29
C LYS A 103 -16.89 -3.41 7.48
N ALA A 104 -18.17 -3.59 7.84
CA ALA A 104 -19.33 -3.06 7.12
C ALA A 104 -19.33 -1.52 6.95
N GLU A 105 -18.46 -0.82 7.66
CA GLU A 105 -18.30 0.64 7.63
C GLU A 105 -17.18 1.13 6.67
N VAL A 106 -16.49 0.23 5.97
CA VAL A 106 -15.29 0.56 5.17
C VAL A 106 -15.61 0.42 3.69
N SER A 107 -15.27 1.44 2.88
CA SER A 107 -15.48 1.39 1.43
C SER A 107 -14.68 0.27 0.76
N PRO A 108 -15.17 -0.30 -0.36
CA PRO A 108 -14.47 -1.37 -1.09
C PRO A 108 -13.03 -0.99 -1.49
N GLU A 109 -12.80 0.27 -1.86
CA GLU A 109 -11.47 0.80 -2.21
C GLU A 109 -10.54 0.82 -1.00
N MET A 110 -11.07 1.16 0.18
CA MET A 110 -10.30 1.14 1.40
C MET A 110 -9.98 -0.29 1.84
N GLN A 111 -10.89 -1.25 1.61
CA GLN A 111 -10.60 -2.67 1.82
C GLN A 111 -9.47 -3.16 0.90
N LEU A 112 -9.46 -2.74 -0.37
CA LEU A 112 -8.40 -3.03 -1.32
C LEU A 112 -7.05 -2.44 -0.89
N ILE A 113 -7.03 -1.19 -0.41
CA ILE A 113 -5.83 -0.55 0.12
C ILE A 113 -5.28 -1.37 1.30
N ARG A 114 -6.14 -1.69 2.27
CA ARG A 114 -5.75 -2.46 3.47
C ARG A 114 -5.20 -3.84 3.13
N ALA A 115 -5.89 -4.57 2.26
CA ALA A 115 -5.46 -5.88 1.78
C ALA A 115 -4.11 -5.80 1.06
N SER A 116 -3.94 -4.84 0.14
CA SER A 116 -2.70 -4.63 -0.62
C SER A 116 -1.52 -4.30 0.29
N VAL A 117 -1.73 -3.41 1.27
CA VAL A 117 -0.70 -3.02 2.23
C VAL A 117 -0.28 -4.19 3.11
N ALA A 118 -1.24 -4.91 3.68
CA ALA A 118 -0.96 -6.07 4.52
C ALA A 118 -0.21 -7.15 3.73
N PHE A 119 -0.59 -7.40 2.47
CA PHE A 119 0.12 -8.32 1.60
C PHE A 119 1.55 -7.84 1.28
N GLY A 120 1.71 -6.56 0.93
CA GLY A 120 3.02 -5.96 0.65
C GLY A 120 3.99 -6.07 1.82
N LEU A 121 3.53 -5.75 3.04
CA LEU A 121 4.33 -5.86 4.27
C LEU A 121 4.66 -7.32 4.59
N TYR A 122 3.72 -8.25 4.37
CA TYR A 122 3.98 -9.67 4.55
C TYR A 122 5.07 -10.19 3.61
N ILE A 123 5.03 -9.79 2.32
CA ILE A 123 6.09 -10.17 1.36
C ILE A 123 7.42 -9.52 1.72
N LYS A 124 7.44 -8.24 2.12
CA LYS A 124 8.66 -7.59 2.63
C LYS A 124 9.33 -8.43 3.73
N LYS A 125 8.53 -8.92 4.70
CA LYS A 125 9.03 -9.73 5.82
C LYS A 125 9.42 -11.16 5.41
N SER A 126 8.70 -11.76 4.45
CA SER A 126 8.83 -13.20 4.14
C SER A 126 9.73 -13.52 2.94
N SER A 127 9.92 -12.57 2.04
CA SER A 127 10.61 -12.76 0.75
C SER A 127 11.16 -11.41 0.24
N PRO A 128 12.20 -10.86 0.89
CA PRO A 128 12.74 -9.54 0.56
C PRO A 128 13.22 -9.44 -0.89
N ASP A 129 13.63 -10.56 -1.51
CA ASP A 129 14.03 -10.62 -2.92
C ASP A 129 12.90 -10.21 -3.89
N LEU A 130 11.63 -10.35 -3.47
CA LEU A 130 10.47 -9.98 -4.27
C LEU A 130 10.02 -8.53 -4.03
N ARG A 131 10.66 -7.79 -3.12
CA ARG A 131 10.26 -6.45 -2.70
C ARG A 131 10.09 -5.49 -3.88
N ASN A 132 11.10 -5.37 -4.74
CA ASN A 132 11.08 -4.44 -5.87
C ASN A 132 9.97 -4.79 -6.87
N LYS A 133 9.70 -6.09 -7.07
CA LYS A 133 8.63 -6.55 -7.95
C LYS A 133 7.26 -6.23 -7.35
N VAL A 134 7.07 -6.55 -6.07
CA VAL A 134 5.83 -6.27 -5.34
C VAL A 134 5.57 -4.77 -5.24
N GLN A 135 6.59 -3.94 -5.04
CA GLN A 135 6.46 -2.49 -5.05
C GLN A 135 5.84 -1.99 -6.36
N SER A 136 6.43 -2.37 -7.51
CA SER A 136 5.92 -1.97 -8.82
C SER A 136 4.50 -2.48 -9.07
N THR A 137 4.22 -3.74 -8.69
CA THR A 137 2.88 -4.33 -8.82
C THR A 137 1.86 -3.60 -7.93
N MET A 138 2.21 -3.25 -6.69
CA MET A 138 1.34 -2.51 -5.76
C MET A 138 1.00 -1.12 -6.29
N ILE A 139 2.01 -0.39 -6.79
CA ILE A 139 1.80 0.95 -7.36
C ILE A 139 0.83 0.86 -8.54
N ALA A 140 1.08 -0.04 -9.49
CA ALA A 140 0.22 -0.21 -10.65
C ALA A 140 -1.20 -0.65 -10.27
N PHE A 141 -1.32 -1.58 -9.31
CA PHE A 141 -2.60 -2.09 -8.85
C PHE A 141 -3.43 -0.99 -8.17
N LEU A 142 -2.84 -0.24 -7.23
CA LEU A 142 -3.53 0.81 -6.50
C LEU A 142 -3.90 1.99 -7.41
N ASN A 143 -3.00 2.43 -8.30
CA ASN A 143 -3.34 3.48 -9.26
C ASN A 143 -4.53 3.08 -10.15
N ARG A 144 -4.54 1.82 -10.63
CA ARG A 144 -5.64 1.32 -11.46
C ARG A 144 -6.96 1.13 -10.70
N ARG A 145 -6.90 0.60 -9.49
CA ARG A 145 -8.10 0.16 -8.75
C ARG A 145 -8.69 1.21 -7.82
N VAL A 146 -7.84 2.08 -7.25
CA VAL A 146 -8.25 3.08 -6.27
C VAL A 146 -7.87 4.50 -6.67
N GLY A 147 -7.07 4.71 -7.71
CA GLY A 147 -6.61 6.04 -8.13
C GLY A 147 -7.76 7.03 -8.35
N THR A 148 -8.78 6.65 -9.13
CA THR A 148 -9.97 7.50 -9.35
C THR A 148 -10.71 7.81 -8.04
N TRP A 149 -10.81 6.84 -7.14
CA TRP A 149 -11.46 7.04 -5.84
C TRP A 149 -10.65 7.99 -4.94
N VAL A 150 -9.33 7.83 -4.89
CA VAL A 150 -8.44 8.75 -4.15
C VAL A 150 -8.53 10.17 -4.70
N THR A 151 -8.56 10.32 -6.02
CA THR A 151 -8.79 11.63 -6.67
C THR A 151 -10.12 12.26 -6.22
N GLN A 152 -11.18 11.47 -6.14
CA GLN A 152 -12.49 11.92 -5.64
C GLN A 152 -12.49 12.28 -4.15
N GLN A 153 -11.66 11.63 -3.34
CA GLN A 153 -11.46 12.01 -1.94
C GLN A 153 -10.69 13.32 -1.80
N GLY A 154 -10.05 13.81 -2.87
CA GLY A 154 -9.23 15.03 -2.85
C GLY A 154 -7.74 14.76 -2.66
N GLY A 155 -7.29 13.51 -2.82
CA GLY A 155 -5.89 13.11 -2.64
C GLY A 155 -5.68 12.17 -1.45
N TRP A 156 -4.49 11.60 -1.37
CA TRP A 156 -4.13 10.65 -0.31
C TRP A 156 -4.14 11.27 1.10
N ASP A 157 -3.91 12.58 1.23
CA ASP A 157 -3.99 13.31 2.50
C ASP A 157 -5.42 13.38 3.07
N LYS A 158 -6.44 13.26 2.21
CA LYS A 158 -7.85 13.28 2.58
C LYS A 158 -8.44 11.88 2.79
N VAL A 159 -7.73 10.83 2.41
CA VAL A 159 -8.14 9.44 2.67
C VAL A 159 -8.04 9.15 4.16
N LYS A 160 -9.17 8.78 4.78
CA LYS A 160 -9.21 8.36 6.19
C LYS A 160 -8.76 6.91 6.32
N VAL A 161 -7.49 6.73 6.68
CA VAL A 161 -6.84 5.42 6.84
C VAL A 161 -7.19 4.75 8.16
#